data_AF-A0A6L6WBN4-F1
#
_entry.id   AF-A0A6L6WBN4-F1
#
_cell.length_a   1.000
_cell.length_b   1.000
_cell.length_c   1.000
_cell.angle_alpha   90.00
_cell.angle_beta   90.00
_cell.angle_gamma   90.00
#
_symmetry.space_group_name_H-M   'P 1'
#
loop_
_entity.id
_entity.type
_entity.pdbx_description
1 polymer ?
#
loop_
_entity_poly.entity_id
_entity_poly.type
_entity_poly.pdbx_seq_one_letter_code
_entity_poly.pdbx_strand_id
1 'polypeptide(L)' 'MEQLIQAATFNNMKGKAERFAPSGGKGFVKSDAEFFHSGTSGKWHGKLTNDELAAYDAIMDEYLSPEDRKWLEYGSEGAA' A
#
# COMPACT_ATOMS: atom_id res chain seq x y z
N MET A 1 -11.53 -21.73 3.69
CA MET A 1 -10.44 -20.84 3.24
C MET A 1 -10.95 -19.77 2.27
N GLU A 2 -11.68 -20.14 1.22
CA GLU A 2 -12.27 -19.20 0.25
C GLU A 2 -13.11 -18.08 0.87
N GLN A 3 -13.96 -18.39 1.85
CA GLN A 3 -14.75 -17.38 2.55
C GLN A 3 -13.89 -16.34 3.28
N LEU A 4 -12.74 -16.75 3.83
CA LEU A 4 -11.80 -15.84 4.49
C LEU A 4 -11.09 -14.96 3.46
N ILE A 5 -10.66 -15.55 2.33
CA ILE A 5 -10.06 -14.80 1.22
C ILE A 5 -11.05 -13.76 0.70
N GLN A 6 -12.29 -14.15 0.40
CA GLN A 6 -13.33 -13.25 -0.08
C GLN A 6 -13.59 -12.11 0.91
N ALA A 7 -13.68 -12.43 2.21
CA ALA A 7 -13.88 -11.44 3.26
C ALA A 7 -12.72 -10.43 3.36
N ALA A 8 -11.49 -10.87 3.09
CA ALA A 8 -10.28 -10.04 3.11
C ALA A 8 -10.01 -9.29 1.79
N THR A 9 -10.82 -9.49 0.75
CA THR A 9 -10.63 -8.73 -0.49
C THR A 9 -10.86 -7.24 -0.27
N PHE A 10 -10.06 -6.42 -0.95
CA PHE A 10 -10.18 -4.96 -0.91
C PHE A 10 -11.61 -4.48 -1.21
N ASN A 11 -12.25 -5.06 -2.24
CA ASN A 11 -13.61 -4.70 -2.63
C ASN A 11 -14.64 -5.02 -1.54
N ASN A 12 -14.54 -6.19 -0.91
CA ASN A 12 -15.45 -6.54 0.19
C ASN A 12 -15.26 -5.62 1.40
N MET A 13 -14.01 -5.28 1.73
CA MET A 13 -13.72 -4.36 2.84
C MET A 13 -14.22 -2.94 2.56
N LYS A 14 -13.95 -2.41 1.35
CA LYS A 14 -14.44 -1.09 0.92
C LYS A 14 -15.98 -1.01 0.91
N GLY A 15 -16.66 -2.06 0.47
CA GLY A 15 -18.13 -2.15 0.51
C GLY A 15 -18.71 -2.22 1.93
N LYS A 16 -17.87 -2.45 2.94
CA LYS A 16 -18.23 -2.52 4.36
C LYS A 16 -17.40 -1.49 5.17
N ALA A 17 -17.09 -0.35 4.57
CA ALA A 17 -16.16 0.60 5.14
C ALA A 17 -16.58 1.13 6.53
N GLU A 18 -17.88 1.26 6.79
CA GLU A 18 -18.42 1.63 8.12
C GLU A 18 -17.96 0.67 9.23
N ARG A 19 -17.67 -0.59 8.89
CA ARG A 19 -17.14 -1.58 9.83
C ARG A 19 -15.62 -1.52 9.96
N PHE A 20 -14.91 -1.26 8.85
CA PHE A 20 -13.45 -1.46 8.77
C PHE A 20 -12.63 -0.18 8.86
N ALA A 21 -13.20 0.96 8.48
CA ALA A 21 -12.60 2.29 8.59
C ALA A 21 -13.68 3.30 9.04
N PRO A 22 -14.29 3.09 10.22
CA PRO A 22 -15.34 3.98 10.70
C PRO A 22 -14.78 5.38 10.95
N SER A 23 -15.64 6.39 10.83
CA SER A 23 -15.37 7.82 11.15
C SER A 23 -14.79 8.68 10.02
N GLY A 24 -14.81 8.19 8.79
CA GLY A 24 -14.79 9.08 7.63
C GLY A 24 -15.94 10.08 7.68
N GLY A 25 -15.68 11.28 7.17
CA GLY A 25 -16.57 12.43 7.26
C GLY A 25 -16.57 13.14 8.61
N LYS A 26 -15.85 12.62 9.63
CA LYS A 26 -15.78 13.21 10.99
C LYS A 26 -14.42 13.82 11.34
N GLY A 27 -13.51 13.88 10.37
CA GLY A 27 -12.14 14.40 10.54
C GLY A 27 -11.44 14.59 9.19
N PHE A 28 -10.15 14.27 9.12
CA PHE A 28 -9.34 14.44 7.91
C PHE A 28 -9.76 13.52 6.75
N VAL A 29 -10.31 12.35 7.06
CA VAL A 29 -10.80 11.39 6.05
C VAL A 29 -12.22 11.81 5.65
N LYS A 30 -12.44 12.02 4.34
CA LYS A 30 -13.70 12.59 3.82
C LYS A 30 -14.88 11.62 3.84
N SER A 31 -14.62 10.33 3.67
CA SER A 31 -15.65 9.29 3.78
C SER A 31 -15.05 7.94 4.17
N ASP A 32 -15.85 7.08 4.79
CA ASP A 32 -15.43 5.74 5.18
C ASP A 32 -14.95 4.95 3.95
N ALA A 33 -15.66 5.05 2.83
CA ALA A 33 -15.31 4.34 1.59
C ALA A 33 -14.06 4.90 0.90
N GLU A 34 -13.80 6.22 0.93
CA GLU A 34 -12.61 6.81 0.31
C GLU A 34 -11.32 6.54 1.09
N PHE A 35 -11.41 6.13 2.37
CA PHE A 35 -10.27 5.55 3.07
C PHE A 35 -9.63 4.42 2.25
N PHE A 36 -10.47 3.60 1.62
CA PHE A 36 -10.06 2.57 0.66
C PHE A 36 -9.89 3.19 -0.75
N HIS A 37 -8.84 4.00 -0.93
CA HIS A 37 -8.61 4.69 -2.21
C HIS A 37 -8.31 3.73 -3.38
N SER A 38 -7.29 2.88 -3.27
CA SER A 38 -7.12 1.74 -4.18
C SER A 38 -6.25 0.62 -3.58
N GLY A 39 -6.51 -0.63 -3.97
CA GLY A 39 -5.85 -1.83 -3.46
C GLY A 39 -4.77 -2.41 -4.39
N THR A 40 -4.04 -1.55 -5.10
CA THR A 40 -2.98 -1.95 -6.06
C THR A 40 -1.60 -1.49 -5.59
N SER A 41 -0.55 -2.23 -5.95
CA SER A 41 0.85 -1.89 -5.66
C SER A 41 1.48 -1.01 -6.75
N GLY A 42 2.63 -0.40 -6.47
CA GLY A 42 3.41 0.34 -7.49
C GLY A 42 2.84 1.69 -7.92
N LYS A 43 1.92 2.29 -7.14
CA LYS A 43 1.27 3.57 -7.50
C LYS A 43 2.20 4.79 -7.52
N TRP A 44 3.41 4.64 -7.00
CA TRP A 44 4.43 5.69 -7.01
C TRP A 44 5.07 5.87 -8.40
N HIS A 45 5.01 4.85 -9.27
CA HIS A 45 5.56 4.94 -10.62
C HIS A 45 4.96 6.13 -11.39
N GLY A 46 5.83 7.00 -11.90
CA GLY A 46 5.42 8.22 -12.61
C GLY A 46 4.82 9.31 -11.71
N LYS A 47 4.89 9.17 -10.38
CA LYS A 47 4.53 10.22 -9.41
C LYS A 47 5.74 10.91 -8.82
N LEU A 48 6.84 10.19 -8.68
CA LEU A 48 8.10 10.71 -8.19
C LEU A 48 8.98 11.16 -9.34
N THR A 49 9.70 12.25 -9.13
CA THR A 49 10.77 12.74 -9.99
C THR A 49 12.02 11.87 -9.88
N ASN A 50 12.93 11.98 -10.84
CA ASN A 50 14.19 11.24 -10.81
C ASN A 50 15.04 11.58 -9.57
N ASP A 51 15.03 12.83 -9.13
CA ASP A 51 15.80 13.27 -7.95
C ASP A 51 15.22 12.68 -6.66
N GLU A 52 13.90 12.58 -6.55
CA GLU A 52 13.24 11.93 -5.42
C GLU A 52 13.50 10.42 -5.39
N LEU A 53 13.56 9.77 -6.56
CA LEU A 53 13.94 8.36 -6.67
C LEU A 53 15.39 8.13 -6.25
N ALA A 54 16.31 8.99 -6.72
CA ALA A 54 17.71 8.90 -6.32
C ALA A 54 17.90 9.11 -4.80
N ALA A 55 17.13 10.02 -4.20
CA ALA A 55 17.14 10.23 -2.74
C ALA A 55 16.60 9.01 -1.99
N TYR A 56 15.54 8.38 -2.49
CA TYR A 56 15.03 7.12 -1.94
C TYR A 56 16.08 6.00 -2.03
N ASP A 57 16.72 5.85 -3.19
CA ASP A 57 17.73 4.82 -3.42
C ASP A 57 18.91 4.97 -2.45
N ALA A 58 19.39 6.21 -2.25
CA ALA A 58 20.49 6.50 -1.33
C ALA A 58 20.15 6.12 0.13
N ILE A 59 18.96 6.45 0.60
CA ILE A 59 18.50 6.09 1.95
C ILE A 59 18.38 4.56 2.06
N MET A 60 17.81 3.89 1.07
CA MET A 60 17.65 2.44 1.11
C MET A 60 19.00 1.71 1.16
N ASP A 61 19.98 2.17 0.38
CA ASP A 61 21.33 1.58 0.36
C ASP A 61 22.13 1.88 1.64
N GLU A 62 21.83 2.98 2.34
CA GLU A 62 22.45 3.31 3.62
C GLU A 62 21.97 2.38 4.76
N TYR A 63 20.68 2.05 4.79
CA TYR A 63 20.06 1.38 5.93
C TYR A 63 19.76 -0.11 5.73
N LEU A 64 19.68 -0.59 4.49
CA LEU A 64 19.27 -1.95 4.20
C LEU A 64 20.35 -2.73 3.45
N SER A 65 20.46 -4.03 3.77
CA SER A 65 21.17 -4.94 2.90
C SER A 65 20.40 -5.08 1.57
N PRO A 66 21.07 -5.50 0.47
CA PRO A 66 20.39 -5.74 -0.79
C PRO A 66 19.24 -6.76 -0.70
N GLU A 67 19.35 -7.75 0.19
CA GLU A 67 18.31 -8.76 0.42
C GLU A 67 17.09 -8.16 1.13
N ASP A 68 17.31 -7.41 2.21
CA ASP A 68 16.24 -6.76 2.97
C ASP A 68 15.51 -5.73 2.11
N ARG A 69 16.25 -4.95 1.32
CA ARG A 69 15.67 -4.00 0.36
C ARG A 69 14.79 -4.70 -0.66
N LYS A 70 15.27 -5.80 -1.25
CA LYS A 70 14.50 -6.59 -2.22
C LYS A 70 13.22 -7.14 -1.60
N TRP A 71 13.29 -7.65 -0.38
CA TRP A 71 12.11 -8.13 0.34
C TRP A 71 11.13 -6.99 0.65
N LEU A 72 11.62 -5.81 1.04
CA LEU A 72 10.77 -4.65 1.31
C LEU A 72 10.03 -4.17 0.05
N GLU A 73 10.72 -4.10 -1.09
CA GLU A 73 10.17 -3.58 -2.34
C GLU A 73 9.25 -4.58 -3.06
N TYR A 74 9.56 -5.88 -2.99
CA TYR A 74 8.91 -6.89 -3.82
C TYR A 74 8.30 -8.06 -3.04
N GLY A 75 8.51 -8.14 -1.72
CA GLY A 75 8.07 -9.26 -0.89
C GLY A 75 8.92 -10.52 -1.06
N SER A 76 8.56 -11.59 -0.33
CA SER A 76 9.30 -12.85 -0.27
C SER A 76 9.28 -13.68 -1.57
N GLU A 77 8.30 -13.47 -2.44
CA GLU A 77 8.21 -14.11 -3.76
C GLU A 77 8.77 -13.22 -4.88
N GLY A 78 9.24 -12.02 -4.54
CA GLY A 78 9.69 -11.01 -5.46
C GLY A 78 11.10 -11.25 -5.98
N ALA A 79 11.28 -12.22 -6.87
CA ALA A 79 12.36 -12.19 -7.85
C ALA A 79 11.76 -11.85 -9.21
N ALA A 80 11.87 -10.57 -9.60
CA ALA A 80 11.93 -10.22 -11.02
C ALA A 80 13.35 -10.48 -11.53
#